data_AF-A0A9R1JCG5-F1
#
_entry.id   AF-A0A9R1JCG5-F1
#
_cell.length_a   1.000
_cell.length_b   1.000
_cell.length_c   1.000
_cell.angle_alpha   90.00
_cell.angle_beta   90.00
_cell.angle_gamma   90.00
#
_symmetry.space_group_name_H-M   'P 1'
#
loop_
_entity.id
_entity.type
_entity.pdbx_description
1 polymer ?
#
loop_
_entity_poly.entity_id
_entity_poly.type
_entity_poly.pdbx_seq_one_letter_code
_entity_poly.pdbx_strand_id
1 'polypeptide(L)'
;MSASTSIPCGSKSAGGNGNGVDRLSSLSDDLLHHVMSFLPMPEVVHTSLLSPRWRFLWCSTPFIRIDSEDFMDQCKLEKFGDRLLLLRDGTISLDEARIHAYRADSATCSAWIRHAIMHKVRLLHISGFLRLDSTATFPSRHLKIIRLQSVTLKHGLFRPLNYDCPVLEHLELELCSVCDHEEISSSSVKVLDVSHCLIISSLLICARNLTHLSILHPYAGAIVTRGLSSLVTALINLRPKSFHHMGTVMDHHLLDGLPHATTLELHAPLHERAFEGGMLTCPAFSNLTSLVLGDWVMTADFYPLHRILQLSDKLKDLTLKLEMRNAAHAKPCRQQGERRRRPQAATLASRGSKSTAGKNIRGSMSWCRRCCSLPAMRRSASSVGPDPC
;
A
#
# COMPACT_ATOMS: atom_id res chain seq x y z
N MET A 1 29.29 57.62 -17.98
CA MET A 1 30.49 56.94 -18.48
C MET A 1 31.54 56.99 -17.40
N SER A 2 31.65 55.91 -16.63
CA SER A 2 32.60 55.76 -15.52
C SER A 2 33.09 54.32 -15.59
N ALA A 3 34.36 54.17 -15.98
CA ALA A 3 35.02 52.90 -16.19
C ALA A 3 35.33 52.23 -14.84
N SER A 4 34.90 50.98 -14.67
CA SER A 4 35.31 50.14 -13.55
C SER A 4 36.63 49.46 -13.89
N THR A 5 37.64 49.76 -13.07
CA THR A 5 38.98 49.18 -13.08
C THR A 5 38.92 47.67 -12.79
N SER A 6 39.35 46.87 -13.76
CA SER A 6 39.53 45.43 -13.64
C SER A 6 40.76 45.09 -12.81
N ILE A 7 40.59 44.29 -11.76
CA ILE A 7 41.68 43.67 -10.99
C ILE A 7 42.15 42.42 -11.77
N PRO A 8 43.42 42.30 -12.19
CA PRO A 8 43.91 41.08 -12.82
C PRO A 8 44.20 40.03 -11.74
N CYS A 9 43.46 38.93 -11.77
CA CYS A 9 43.75 37.76 -10.95
C CYS A 9 44.94 37.03 -11.58
N GLY A 10 46.10 37.08 -10.91
CA GLY A 10 47.33 36.45 -11.38
C GLY A 10 47.23 34.93 -11.40
N SER A 11 47.27 34.36 -12.60
CA SER A 11 47.46 32.93 -12.84
C SER A 11 48.93 32.57 -12.61
N LYS A 12 49.23 31.89 -11.50
CA LYS A 12 50.49 31.12 -11.37
C LYS A 12 50.26 29.75 -11.99
N SER A 13 50.80 29.53 -13.18
CA SER A 13 51.00 28.21 -13.76
C SER A 13 52.17 27.54 -13.05
N ALA A 14 51.89 26.50 -12.27
CA ALA A 14 52.89 25.51 -11.89
C ALA A 14 52.73 24.32 -12.84
N GLY A 15 53.72 24.15 -13.72
CA GLY A 15 53.79 23.04 -14.65
C GLY A 15 53.92 21.72 -13.91
N GLY A 16 52.90 20.87 -14.06
CA GLY A 16 52.94 19.45 -13.78
C GLY A 16 52.52 18.71 -15.04
N ASN A 17 53.48 18.07 -15.69
CA ASN A 17 53.31 17.34 -16.94
C ASN A 17 52.65 15.98 -16.66
N GLY A 18 51.34 15.99 -16.43
CA GLY A 18 50.46 14.84 -16.51
C GLY A 18 49.24 15.27 -17.30
N ASN A 19 48.97 14.61 -18.43
CA ASN A 19 47.81 14.89 -19.29
C ASN A 19 46.50 14.46 -18.59
N GLY A 20 46.21 15.06 -17.43
CA GLY A 20 44.98 14.92 -16.65
C GLY A 20 43.86 15.68 -17.32
N VAL A 21 43.55 15.30 -18.56
CA VAL A 21 42.39 15.82 -19.30
C VAL A 21 41.16 15.54 -18.46
N ASP A 22 40.46 16.59 -18.04
CA ASP A 22 39.18 16.49 -17.35
C ASP A 22 38.13 15.97 -18.33
N ARG A 23 38.10 14.64 -18.50
CA ARG A 23 37.18 13.94 -19.40
C ARG A 23 35.74 14.05 -18.90
N LEU A 24 35.53 14.22 -17.59
CA LEU A 24 34.19 14.38 -17.03
C LEU A 24 33.59 15.72 -17.45
N SER A 25 34.35 16.82 -17.39
CA SER A 25 33.87 18.12 -17.87
C SER A 25 33.63 18.20 -19.39
N SER A 26 34.06 17.18 -20.17
CA SER A 26 33.77 17.08 -21.60
C SER A 26 32.42 16.44 -21.93
N LEU A 27 31.74 15.86 -20.95
CA LEU A 27 30.41 15.26 -21.11
C LEU A 27 29.33 16.36 -21.25
N SER A 28 28.20 16.01 -21.85
CA SER A 28 27.02 16.90 -21.92
C SER A 28 26.38 17.06 -20.54
N ASP A 29 25.65 18.17 -20.34
CA ASP A 29 24.94 18.43 -19.08
C ASP A 29 23.98 17.30 -18.73
N ASP A 30 23.28 16.73 -19.71
CA ASP A 30 22.37 15.59 -19.50
C ASP A 30 23.08 14.37 -18.88
N LEU A 31 24.28 14.03 -19.37
CA LEU A 31 25.06 12.92 -18.83
C LEU A 31 25.60 13.24 -17.44
N LEU A 32 26.01 14.50 -17.21
CA LEU A 32 26.47 14.92 -15.89
C LEU A 32 25.34 14.95 -14.86
N HIS A 33 24.15 15.41 -15.24
CA HIS A 33 22.95 15.33 -14.41
C HIS A 33 22.56 13.88 -14.14
N HIS A 34 22.70 13.00 -15.13
CA HIS A 34 22.49 11.56 -14.91
C HIS A 34 23.49 11.00 -13.88
N VAL A 35 24.78 11.32 -13.98
CA VAL A 35 25.78 10.92 -12.98
C VAL A 35 25.43 11.48 -11.59
N MET A 36 25.07 12.77 -11.51
CA MET A 36 24.63 13.41 -10.25
C MET A 36 23.37 12.75 -9.67
N SER A 37 22.50 12.18 -10.50
CA SER A 37 21.27 11.51 -10.04
C SER A 37 21.53 10.24 -9.21
N PHE A 38 22.77 9.76 -9.15
CA PHE A 38 23.18 8.67 -8.26
C PHE A 38 23.72 9.15 -6.91
N LEU A 39 23.94 10.46 -6.74
CA LEU A 39 24.52 11.03 -5.52
C LEU A 39 23.43 11.56 -4.57
N PRO A 40 23.68 11.55 -3.25
CA PRO A 40 22.93 12.36 -2.28
C PRO A 40 22.99 13.84 -2.62
N MET A 41 21.95 14.60 -2.30
CA MET A 41 21.86 16.00 -2.73
C MET A 41 22.99 16.90 -2.17
N PRO A 42 23.48 16.73 -0.93
CA PRO A 42 24.65 17.47 -0.47
C PRO A 42 25.90 17.20 -1.32
N GLU A 43 26.10 15.96 -1.76
CA GLU A 43 27.21 15.60 -2.64
C GLU A 43 27.05 16.19 -4.04
N VAL A 44 25.83 16.22 -4.57
CA VAL A 44 25.51 16.92 -5.83
C VAL A 44 25.94 18.39 -5.74
N VAL A 45 25.62 19.08 -4.65
CA VAL A 45 26.06 20.46 -4.44
C VAL A 45 27.59 20.55 -4.28
N HIS A 46 28.22 19.60 -3.58
CA HIS A 46 29.68 19.54 -3.45
C HIS A 46 30.42 19.35 -4.76
N THR A 47 29.80 18.75 -5.80
CA THR A 47 30.41 18.66 -7.12
C THR A 47 30.78 20.03 -7.71
N SER A 48 30.16 21.12 -7.23
CA SER A 48 30.52 22.50 -7.57
C SER A 48 31.99 22.86 -7.31
N LEU A 49 32.69 22.08 -6.48
CA LEU A 49 34.09 22.26 -6.13
C LEU A 49 35.06 21.53 -7.08
N LEU A 50 34.57 20.66 -7.97
CA LEU A 50 35.42 19.84 -8.84
C LEU A 50 36.15 20.67 -9.90
N SER A 51 35.42 21.56 -10.60
CA SER A 51 35.99 22.46 -11.59
C SER A 51 35.05 23.63 -11.88
N PRO A 52 35.51 24.69 -12.58
CA PRO A 52 34.65 25.81 -12.98
C PRO A 52 33.38 25.39 -13.75
N ARG A 53 33.44 24.27 -14.49
CA ARG A 53 32.31 23.74 -15.27
C ARG A 53 31.17 23.22 -14.38
N TRP A 54 31.51 22.68 -13.21
CA TRP A 54 30.56 22.06 -12.29
C TRP A 54 29.95 23.04 -11.30
N ARG A 55 30.54 24.23 -11.16
CA ARG A 55 30.19 25.25 -10.16
C ARG A 55 28.68 25.51 -10.02
N PHE A 56 27.97 25.59 -11.16
CA PHE A 56 26.54 25.88 -11.22
C PHE A 56 25.71 24.73 -11.81
N LEU A 57 26.33 23.60 -12.10
CA LEU A 57 25.66 22.52 -12.83
C LEU A 57 24.56 21.86 -12.00
N TRP A 58 24.75 21.81 -10.69
CA TRP A 58 23.71 21.35 -9.75
C TRP A 58 22.47 22.24 -9.74
N CYS A 59 22.60 23.54 -10.05
CA CYS A 59 21.47 24.48 -10.04
C CYS A 59 20.44 24.14 -11.13
N SER A 60 20.86 23.46 -12.20
CA SER A 60 20.01 23.10 -13.33
C SER A 60 19.60 21.62 -13.34
N THR A 61 19.79 20.88 -12.25
CA THR A 61 19.38 19.46 -12.21
C THR A 61 17.87 19.32 -12.37
N PRO A 62 17.39 18.33 -13.16
CA PRO A 62 15.95 18.08 -13.32
C PRO A 62 15.35 17.33 -12.13
N PHE A 63 16.06 17.25 -11.01
CA PHE A 63 15.59 16.58 -9.80
C PHE A 63 15.99 17.36 -8.54
N ILE A 64 15.18 17.19 -7.50
CA ILE A 64 15.48 17.64 -6.13
C ILE A 64 15.29 16.46 -5.19
N ARG A 65 16.26 16.28 -4.29
CA ARG A 65 16.15 15.30 -3.20
C ARG A 65 16.49 15.99 -1.89
N ILE A 66 15.55 15.99 -0.98
CA ILE A 66 15.74 16.49 0.38
C ILE A 66 15.53 15.29 1.28
N ASP A 67 16.60 14.79 1.88
CA ASP A 67 16.57 13.55 2.65
C ASP A 67 17.09 13.79 4.06
N SER A 68 16.26 13.50 5.08
CA SER A 68 16.67 13.62 6.47
C SER A 68 17.79 12.67 6.87
N GLU A 69 18.00 11.55 6.16
CA GLU A 69 19.11 10.63 6.45
C GLU A 69 20.49 11.25 6.13
N ASP A 70 20.53 12.26 5.25
CA ASP A 70 21.75 12.99 4.91
C ASP A 70 22.23 13.96 6.02
N PHE A 71 21.42 14.17 7.07
CA PHE A 71 21.68 15.21 8.08
C PHE A 71 21.55 14.69 9.51
N MET A 72 22.47 15.14 10.37
CA MET A 72 22.48 14.79 11.81
C MET A 72 21.36 15.45 12.62
N ASP A 73 20.84 16.59 12.17
CA ASP A 73 19.78 17.32 12.86
C ASP A 73 18.85 18.05 11.86
N GLN A 74 17.60 18.20 12.28
CA GLN A 74 16.52 18.77 11.46
C GLN A 74 16.79 20.21 11.03
N CYS A 75 17.43 21.03 11.87
CA CYS A 75 17.72 22.42 11.53
C CYS A 75 18.71 22.53 10.36
N LYS A 76 19.65 21.61 10.22
CA LYS A 76 20.56 21.54 9.07
C LYS A 76 19.83 21.11 7.81
N LEU A 77 18.95 20.11 7.90
CA LEU A 77 18.09 19.69 6.79
C LEU A 77 17.27 20.88 6.27
N GLU A 78 16.63 21.61 7.19
CA GLU A 78 15.77 22.74 6.82
C GLU A 78 16.56 23.86 6.15
N LYS A 79 17.68 24.28 6.74
CA LYS A 79 18.57 25.28 6.16
C LYS A 79 19.14 24.84 4.82
N PHE A 80 19.44 23.56 4.65
CA PHE A 80 19.93 23.01 3.39
C PHE A 80 18.83 23.04 2.34
N GLY A 81 17.64 22.50 2.66
CA GLY A 81 16.48 22.49 1.78
C GLY A 81 16.13 23.90 1.31
N ASP A 82 15.96 24.84 2.23
CA ASP A 82 15.60 26.22 1.88
C ASP A 82 16.63 26.90 0.99
N ARG A 83 17.93 26.70 1.27
CA ARG A 83 19.01 27.23 0.43
C ARG A 83 19.07 26.55 -0.93
N LEU A 84 18.87 25.24 -0.98
CA LEU A 84 18.85 24.47 -2.20
C LEU A 84 17.76 25.00 -3.14
N LEU A 85 16.54 25.16 -2.63
CA LEU A 85 15.41 25.67 -3.40
C LEU A 85 15.62 27.13 -3.83
N LEU A 86 16.21 27.96 -2.97
CA LEU A 86 16.48 29.37 -3.27
C LEU A 86 17.53 29.56 -4.37
N LEU A 87 18.56 28.71 -4.39
CA LEU A 87 19.70 28.83 -5.29
C LEU A 87 19.56 28.02 -6.59
N ARG A 88 18.53 27.19 -6.69
CA ARG A 88 18.22 26.44 -7.90
C ARG A 88 17.78 27.38 -9.02
N ASP A 89 18.08 27.02 -10.26
CA ASP A 89 17.53 27.69 -11.43
C ASP A 89 16.03 27.42 -11.54
N GLY A 90 15.23 28.46 -11.27
CA GLY A 90 13.79 28.38 -11.31
C GLY A 90 13.19 28.21 -12.71
N THR A 91 13.98 28.39 -13.77
CA THR A 91 13.51 28.20 -15.15
C THR A 91 13.45 26.73 -15.56
N ILE A 92 14.21 25.88 -14.88
CA ILE A 92 14.32 24.45 -15.18
C ILE A 92 13.18 23.67 -14.52
N SER A 93 12.44 22.90 -15.32
CA SER A 93 11.41 21.99 -14.83
C SER A 93 12.00 20.79 -14.07
N LEU A 94 11.24 20.25 -13.13
CA LEU A 94 11.59 19.05 -12.41
C LEU A 94 10.93 17.82 -13.06
N ASP A 95 11.73 16.80 -13.34
CA ASP A 95 11.20 15.46 -13.58
C ASP A 95 10.81 14.79 -12.27
N GLU A 96 11.59 15.00 -11.20
CA GLU A 96 11.42 14.33 -9.92
C GLU A 96 11.70 15.25 -8.72
N ALA A 97 10.82 15.20 -7.71
CA ALA A 97 11.11 15.75 -6.39
C ALA A 97 10.87 14.68 -5.33
N ARG A 98 11.91 14.36 -4.55
CA ARG A 98 11.83 13.48 -3.39
C ARG A 98 12.05 14.29 -2.11
N ILE A 99 11.11 14.19 -1.19
CA ILE A 99 11.17 14.84 0.12
C ILE A 99 10.99 13.75 1.17
N HIS A 100 12.05 13.47 1.92
CA HIS A 100 12.06 12.51 3.02
C HIS A 100 12.38 13.24 4.33
N ALA A 101 11.41 13.28 5.26
CA ALA A 101 11.60 13.95 6.53
C ALA A 101 10.71 13.38 7.65
N TYR A 102 11.30 13.18 8.85
CA TYR A 102 10.58 12.64 10.01
C TYR A 102 10.06 13.66 11.01
N ARG A 103 10.68 14.85 11.07
CA ARG A 103 10.40 15.87 12.10
C ARG A 103 10.32 17.28 11.54
N ALA A 104 10.18 17.42 10.22
CA ALA A 104 9.98 18.73 9.62
C ALA A 104 8.65 19.33 10.05
N ASP A 105 8.64 20.63 10.30
CA ASP A 105 7.38 21.34 10.43
C ASP A 105 6.57 21.22 9.13
N SER A 106 5.25 21.11 9.29
CA SER A 106 4.28 21.04 8.21
C SER A 106 4.41 22.22 7.24
N ALA A 107 4.69 23.43 7.73
CA ALA A 107 4.85 24.60 6.88
C ALA A 107 6.08 24.49 5.97
N THR A 108 7.20 24.01 6.52
CA THR A 108 8.45 23.81 5.77
C THR A 108 8.27 22.76 4.67
N CYS A 109 7.67 21.61 5.00
CA CYS A 109 7.39 20.58 4.00
C CYS A 109 6.43 21.09 2.92
N SER A 110 5.37 21.80 3.30
CA SER A 110 4.44 22.42 2.34
C SER A 110 5.17 23.42 1.42
N ALA A 111 6.12 24.20 1.94
CA ALA A 111 6.92 25.12 1.11
C ALA A 111 7.75 24.36 0.06
N TRP A 112 8.39 23.25 0.44
CA TRP A 112 9.16 22.42 -0.49
C TRP A 112 8.29 21.76 -1.55
N ILE A 113 7.12 21.25 -1.18
CA ILE A 113 6.14 20.68 -2.11
C ILE A 113 5.66 21.76 -3.10
N ARG A 114 5.34 22.96 -2.60
CA ARG A 114 4.92 24.08 -3.44
C ARG A 114 5.99 24.49 -4.44
N HIS A 115 7.25 24.53 -4.01
CA HIS A 115 8.37 24.79 -4.90
C HIS A 115 8.41 23.74 -6.01
N ALA A 116 8.34 22.44 -5.68
CA ALA A 116 8.35 21.38 -6.69
C ALA A 116 7.19 21.53 -7.70
N ILE A 117 5.98 21.82 -7.22
CA ILE A 117 4.80 22.05 -8.06
C ILE A 117 4.99 23.27 -8.98
N MET A 118 5.50 24.39 -8.45
CA MET A 118 5.80 25.60 -9.22
C MET A 118 6.81 25.35 -10.35
N HIS A 119 7.78 24.47 -10.11
CA HIS A 119 8.78 24.05 -11.09
C HIS A 119 8.34 22.82 -11.90
N LYS A 120 7.03 22.65 -12.10
CA LYS A 120 6.43 21.69 -13.06
C LYS A 120 6.83 20.24 -12.81
N VAL A 121 6.99 19.85 -11.54
CA VAL A 121 7.37 18.48 -11.17
C VAL A 121 6.42 17.44 -11.78
N ARG A 122 7.00 16.35 -12.31
CA ARG A 122 6.23 15.22 -12.88
C ARG A 122 6.04 14.07 -11.91
N LEU A 123 7.05 13.75 -11.10
CA LEU A 123 6.99 12.75 -10.03
C LEU A 123 7.26 13.43 -8.69
N LEU A 124 6.29 13.39 -7.79
CA LEU A 124 6.43 13.87 -6.42
C LEU A 124 6.40 12.68 -5.46
N HIS A 125 7.50 12.45 -4.75
CA HIS A 125 7.59 11.44 -3.70
C HIS A 125 7.81 12.12 -2.36
N ILE A 126 6.86 11.94 -1.44
CA ILE A 126 6.92 12.47 -0.08
C ILE A 126 6.93 11.30 0.88
N SER A 127 7.92 11.25 1.77
CA SER A 127 8.07 10.17 2.73
C SER A 127 8.47 10.66 4.13
N GLY A 128 8.11 9.88 5.15
CA GLY A 128 8.38 10.17 6.56
C GLY A 128 7.14 10.65 7.33
N PHE A 129 7.29 10.96 8.62
CA PHE A 129 6.18 11.25 9.55
C PHE A 129 5.62 12.67 9.42
N LEU A 130 5.28 13.04 8.19
CA LEU A 130 4.77 14.35 7.81
C LEU A 130 3.24 14.41 7.92
N ARG A 131 2.72 15.62 8.10
CA ARG A 131 1.28 15.90 8.08
C ARG A 131 0.98 16.74 6.86
N LEU A 132 0.19 16.21 5.92
CA LEU A 132 -0.23 16.91 4.72
C LEU A 132 -1.71 17.25 4.83
N ASP A 133 -2.04 18.48 4.49
CA ASP A 133 -3.40 18.98 4.37
C ASP A 133 -3.57 19.73 3.04
N SER A 134 -4.72 20.36 2.84
CA SER A 134 -5.00 21.15 1.63
C SER A 134 -4.03 22.30 1.36
N THR A 135 -3.22 22.75 2.34
CA THR A 135 -2.23 23.82 2.15
C THR A 135 -0.96 23.36 1.46
N ALA A 136 -0.71 22.05 1.42
CA ALA A 136 0.48 21.48 0.82
C ALA A 136 0.44 21.49 -0.72
N THR A 137 -0.75 21.42 -1.32
CA THR A 137 -0.94 21.18 -2.75
C THR A 137 -1.71 22.30 -3.44
N PHE A 138 -1.25 22.68 -4.64
CA PHE A 138 -1.92 23.65 -5.52
C PHE A 138 -2.02 23.06 -6.94
N PRO A 139 -2.89 23.61 -7.81
CA PRO A 139 -3.12 23.06 -9.13
C PRO A 139 -1.85 22.80 -9.94
N SER A 140 -1.73 21.60 -10.52
CA SER A 140 -0.58 21.20 -11.34
C SER A 140 -1.03 20.52 -12.63
N ARG A 141 -0.55 21.04 -13.76
CA ARG A 141 -0.79 20.46 -15.09
C ARG A 141 0.33 19.50 -15.56
N HIS A 142 1.29 19.22 -14.69
CA HIS A 142 2.50 18.45 -15.02
C HIS A 142 2.67 17.21 -14.14
N LEU A 143 2.06 17.20 -12.96
CA LEU A 143 2.20 16.14 -11.97
C LEU A 143 1.49 14.87 -12.43
N LYS A 144 2.27 13.84 -12.76
CA LYS A 144 1.80 12.55 -13.28
C LYS A 144 1.78 11.45 -12.22
N ILE A 145 2.72 11.51 -11.28
CA ILE A 145 2.92 10.45 -10.28
C ILE A 145 3.05 11.10 -8.91
N ILE A 146 2.26 10.63 -7.96
CA ILE A 146 2.37 10.99 -6.55
C ILE A 146 2.59 9.73 -5.74
N ARG A 147 3.66 9.72 -4.96
CA ARG A 147 3.96 8.67 -3.98
C ARG A 147 4.00 9.28 -2.60
N LEU A 148 3.18 8.77 -1.70
CA LEU A 148 3.14 9.18 -0.29
C LEU A 148 3.48 7.97 0.56
N GLN A 149 4.50 8.08 1.40
CA GLN A 149 4.98 6.99 2.24
C GLN A 149 5.08 7.41 3.71
N SER A 150 4.43 6.69 4.63
CA SER A 150 4.45 6.99 6.08
C SER A 150 3.88 8.35 6.47
N VAL A 151 3.08 8.97 5.61
CA VAL A 151 2.52 10.32 5.79
C VAL A 151 1.13 10.28 6.44
N THR A 152 0.82 11.26 7.29
CA THR A 152 -0.55 11.52 7.78
C THR A 152 -1.30 12.45 6.83
N LEU A 153 -2.39 11.95 6.24
CA LEU A 153 -3.26 12.67 5.31
C LEU A 153 -4.46 13.23 6.08
N LYS A 154 -4.53 14.56 6.15
CA LYS A 154 -5.62 15.31 6.79
C LYS A 154 -6.66 15.76 5.76
N HIS A 155 -7.78 16.22 6.30
CA HIS A 155 -8.91 16.71 5.53
C HIS A 155 -8.53 17.63 4.36
N GLY A 156 -9.10 17.31 3.20
CA GLY A 156 -9.05 18.17 2.02
C GLY A 156 -7.79 18.03 1.17
N LEU A 157 -6.85 17.15 1.54
CA LEU A 157 -5.67 16.86 0.71
C LEU A 157 -6.06 16.28 -0.66
N PHE A 158 -7.07 15.41 -0.70
CA PHE A 158 -7.48 14.78 -1.97
C PHE A 158 -8.28 15.71 -2.88
N ARG A 159 -8.80 16.84 -2.37
CA ARG A 159 -9.58 17.78 -3.19
C ARG A 159 -8.74 18.37 -4.34
N PRO A 160 -7.54 18.94 -4.12
CA PRO A 160 -6.66 19.35 -5.22
C PRO A 160 -6.23 18.19 -6.13
N LEU A 161 -6.04 16.99 -5.58
CA LEU A 161 -5.67 15.81 -6.37
C LEU A 161 -6.77 15.36 -7.32
N ASN A 162 -8.03 15.49 -6.91
CA ASN A 162 -9.20 15.10 -7.69
C ASN A 162 -9.51 16.09 -8.82
N TYR A 163 -9.34 17.40 -8.57
CA TYR A 163 -9.86 18.43 -9.48
C TYR A 163 -8.77 19.29 -10.14
N ASP A 164 -7.61 19.42 -9.50
CA ASP A 164 -6.59 20.38 -9.90
C ASP A 164 -5.36 19.74 -10.55
N CYS A 165 -5.35 18.40 -10.69
CA CYS A 165 -4.27 17.60 -11.28
C CYS A 165 -4.76 16.76 -12.48
N PRO A 166 -5.04 17.38 -13.65
CA PRO A 166 -5.70 16.71 -14.78
C PRO A 166 -4.84 15.66 -15.50
N VAL A 167 -3.55 15.55 -15.19
CA VAL A 167 -2.62 14.59 -15.80
C VAL A 167 -2.06 13.57 -14.80
N LEU A 168 -2.62 13.51 -13.59
CA LEU A 168 -2.21 12.57 -12.55
C LEU A 168 -2.64 11.15 -12.96
N GLU A 169 -1.68 10.27 -13.26
CA GLU A 169 -1.95 8.92 -13.74
C GLU A 169 -1.74 7.86 -12.65
N HIS A 170 -0.83 8.12 -11.70
CA HIS A 170 -0.46 7.16 -10.64
C HIS A 170 -0.49 7.84 -9.27
N LEU A 171 -1.28 7.27 -8.36
CA LEU A 171 -1.32 7.64 -6.95
C LEU A 171 -0.96 6.41 -6.10
N GLU A 172 0.09 6.53 -5.30
CA GLU A 172 0.59 5.48 -4.42
C GLU A 172 0.59 5.98 -2.97
N LEU A 173 -0.09 5.25 -2.11
CA LEU A 173 -0.18 5.47 -0.68
C LEU A 173 0.40 4.24 0.03
N GLU A 174 1.53 4.41 0.70
CA GLU A 174 2.16 3.33 1.48
C GLU A 174 2.32 3.77 2.93
N LEU A 175 1.91 2.92 3.89
CA LEU A 175 2.07 3.20 5.33
C LEU A 175 1.43 4.54 5.78
N CYS A 176 0.54 5.13 4.98
CA CYS A 176 -0.12 6.39 5.30
C CYS A 176 -1.25 6.25 6.34
N SER A 177 -1.52 7.34 7.07
CA SER A 177 -2.68 7.45 7.96
C SER A 177 -3.71 8.40 7.36
N VAL A 178 -4.89 7.89 7.00
CA VAL A 178 -6.03 8.68 6.50
C VAL A 178 -6.96 9.01 7.67
N CYS A 179 -6.97 10.27 8.11
CA CYS A 179 -7.69 10.66 9.33
C CYS A 179 -9.19 10.85 9.11
N ASP A 180 -9.56 11.54 8.04
CA ASP A 180 -10.91 12.04 7.81
C ASP A 180 -11.66 11.18 6.77
N HIS A 181 -12.91 11.55 6.51
CA HIS A 181 -13.68 10.98 5.40
C HIS A 181 -13.17 11.56 4.09
N GLU A 182 -12.34 10.81 3.38
CA GLU A 182 -11.71 11.26 2.15
C GLU A 182 -12.23 10.49 0.94
N GLU A 183 -12.24 11.19 -0.21
CA GLU A 183 -12.70 10.67 -1.48
C GLU A 183 -11.60 10.79 -2.53
N ILE A 184 -11.34 9.70 -3.26
CA ILE A 184 -10.49 9.68 -4.44
C ILE A 184 -11.41 9.52 -5.65
N SER A 185 -11.69 10.63 -6.32
CA SER A 185 -12.59 10.72 -7.48
C SER A 185 -11.94 11.34 -8.71
N SER A 186 -10.61 11.43 -8.71
CA SER A 186 -9.83 11.93 -9.84
C SER A 186 -10.20 11.24 -11.16
N SER A 187 -10.43 12.05 -12.19
CA SER A 187 -10.74 11.58 -13.54
C SER A 187 -9.50 11.20 -14.35
N SER A 188 -8.31 11.54 -13.89
CA SER A 188 -7.05 11.27 -14.58
C SER A 188 -6.33 10.01 -14.09
N VAL A 189 -6.55 9.64 -12.82
CA VAL A 189 -5.86 8.51 -12.17
C VAL A 189 -6.21 7.18 -12.84
N LYS A 190 -5.17 6.44 -13.24
CA LYS A 190 -5.24 5.12 -13.88
C LYS A 190 -4.77 4.01 -12.96
N VAL A 191 -3.82 4.30 -12.06
CA VAL A 191 -3.23 3.37 -11.10
C VAL A 191 -3.37 3.93 -9.70
N LEU A 192 -3.98 3.14 -8.81
CA LEU A 192 -4.12 3.47 -7.39
C LEU A 192 -3.60 2.30 -6.56
N ASP A 193 -2.54 2.57 -5.79
CA ASP A 193 -1.96 1.62 -4.86
C ASP A 193 -2.14 2.13 -3.43
N VAL A 194 -2.79 1.34 -2.58
CA VAL A 194 -3.01 1.63 -1.16
C VAL A 194 -2.48 0.46 -0.36
N SER A 195 -1.33 0.62 0.27
CA SER A 195 -0.61 -0.45 0.95
C SER A 195 -0.29 -0.09 2.40
N HIS A 196 -0.62 -0.99 3.32
CA HIS A 196 -0.33 -0.84 4.75
C HIS A 196 -0.84 0.47 5.37
N CYS A 197 -1.88 1.09 4.80
CA CYS A 197 -2.45 2.34 5.31
C CYS A 197 -3.38 2.13 6.50
N LEU A 198 -3.36 3.07 7.46
CA LEU A 198 -4.32 3.18 8.55
C LEU A 198 -5.48 4.08 8.12
N ILE A 199 -6.67 3.52 7.94
CA ILE A 199 -7.88 4.29 7.65
C ILE A 199 -8.62 4.49 8.96
N ILE A 200 -8.65 5.71 9.47
CA ILE A 200 -9.28 6.00 10.77
C ILE A 200 -10.80 6.10 10.61
N SER A 201 -11.25 6.76 9.54
CA SER A 201 -12.66 7.02 9.26
C SER A 201 -13.14 6.17 8.07
N SER A 202 -13.17 6.75 6.86
CA SER A 202 -13.48 6.01 5.63
C SER A 202 -12.76 6.59 4.42
N LEU A 203 -12.42 5.72 3.48
CA LEU A 203 -11.86 6.09 2.17
C LEU A 203 -12.82 5.66 1.07
N LEU A 204 -13.38 6.62 0.34
CA LEU A 204 -14.25 6.39 -0.82
C LEU A 204 -13.43 6.47 -2.11
N ILE A 205 -13.51 5.46 -2.96
CA ILE A 205 -12.78 5.38 -4.24
C ILE A 205 -13.80 5.37 -5.39
N CYS A 206 -13.83 6.45 -6.16
CA CYS A 206 -14.78 6.73 -7.25
C CYS A 206 -14.12 7.07 -8.60
N ALA A 207 -12.82 6.81 -8.76
CA ALA A 207 -12.06 7.13 -9.96
C ALA A 207 -12.51 6.28 -11.18
N ARG A 208 -13.31 6.87 -12.08
CA ARG A 208 -13.94 6.14 -13.21
C ARG A 208 -12.95 5.62 -14.26
N ASN A 209 -11.81 6.30 -14.41
CA ASN A 209 -10.75 5.95 -15.36
C ASN A 209 -9.67 5.08 -14.73
N LEU A 210 -9.88 4.60 -13.50
CA LEU A 210 -8.98 3.70 -12.82
C LEU A 210 -8.95 2.34 -13.54
N THR A 211 -7.76 1.94 -13.96
CA THR A 211 -7.50 0.66 -14.66
C THR A 211 -6.89 -0.39 -13.73
N HIS A 212 -6.09 0.05 -12.75
CA HIS A 212 -5.40 -0.80 -11.80
C HIS A 212 -5.68 -0.31 -10.37
N LEU A 213 -6.21 -1.20 -9.53
CA LEU A 213 -6.44 -0.96 -8.11
C LEU A 213 -5.69 -2.00 -7.29
N SER A 214 -4.85 -1.55 -6.35
CA SER A 214 -4.19 -2.42 -5.38
C SER A 214 -4.51 -1.94 -3.97
N ILE A 215 -5.12 -2.79 -3.15
CA ILE A 215 -5.40 -2.53 -1.73
C ILE A 215 -4.76 -3.66 -0.93
N LEU A 216 -3.64 -3.35 -0.27
CA LEU A 216 -2.81 -4.33 0.42
C LEU A 216 -2.75 -4.02 1.92
N HIS A 217 -3.23 -4.96 2.72
CA HIS A 217 -3.13 -4.97 4.17
C HIS A 217 -3.58 -3.67 4.88
N PRO A 218 -4.73 -3.05 4.53
CA PRO A 218 -5.21 -1.86 5.22
C PRO A 218 -5.50 -2.16 6.70
N TYR A 219 -5.30 -1.16 7.55
CA TYR A 219 -5.58 -1.20 8.97
C TYR A 219 -6.78 -0.31 9.31
N ALA A 220 -7.77 -0.86 10.02
CA ALA A 220 -8.94 -0.14 10.51
C ALA A 220 -9.76 0.61 9.42
N GLY A 221 -10.95 1.10 9.79
CA GLY A 221 -11.80 1.93 8.93
C GLY A 221 -12.42 1.22 7.72
N ALA A 222 -13.35 1.89 7.02
CA ALA A 222 -13.96 1.35 5.81
C ALA A 222 -13.34 1.90 4.53
N ILE A 223 -13.05 1.00 3.61
CA ILE A 223 -12.76 1.34 2.22
C ILE A 223 -13.99 0.97 1.38
N VAL A 224 -14.53 1.95 0.67
CA VAL A 224 -15.69 1.80 -0.19
C VAL A 224 -15.27 2.09 -1.63
N THR A 225 -15.64 1.23 -2.56
CA THR A 225 -15.38 1.45 -3.99
C THR A 225 -16.70 1.66 -4.71
N ARG A 226 -16.74 2.56 -5.70
CA ARG A 226 -17.97 2.80 -6.47
C ARG A 226 -17.65 3.25 -7.89
N GLY A 227 -18.36 2.68 -8.87
CA GLY A 227 -18.35 3.20 -10.24
C GLY A 227 -16.99 3.16 -10.94
N LEU A 228 -16.17 2.14 -10.67
CA LEU A 228 -14.87 1.93 -11.33
C LEU A 228 -15.08 1.25 -12.70
N SER A 229 -15.68 1.97 -13.64
CA SER A 229 -16.13 1.42 -14.93
C SER A 229 -14.99 0.96 -15.86
N SER A 230 -13.79 1.53 -15.70
CA SER A 230 -12.62 1.22 -16.56
C SER A 230 -11.65 0.21 -15.93
N LEU A 231 -12.04 -0.39 -14.79
CA LEU A 231 -11.16 -1.24 -14.01
C LEU A 231 -10.80 -2.52 -14.79
N VAL A 232 -9.50 -2.78 -14.95
CA VAL A 232 -8.98 -3.97 -15.64
C VAL A 232 -8.49 -4.99 -14.63
N THR A 233 -7.69 -4.55 -13.66
CA THR A 233 -7.12 -5.42 -12.62
C THR A 233 -7.41 -4.87 -11.23
N ALA A 234 -7.80 -5.74 -10.31
CA ALA A 234 -7.88 -5.40 -8.90
C ALA A 234 -7.17 -6.46 -8.05
N LEU A 235 -6.28 -6.01 -7.17
CA LEU A 235 -5.59 -6.82 -6.17
C LEU A 235 -6.02 -6.34 -4.79
N ILE A 236 -6.68 -7.19 -4.04
CA ILE A 236 -7.16 -6.90 -2.70
C ILE A 236 -6.62 -7.97 -1.75
N ASN A 237 -5.74 -7.56 -0.86
CA ASN A 237 -5.21 -8.40 0.20
C ASN A 237 -5.54 -7.79 1.55
N LEU A 238 -6.36 -8.46 2.37
CA LEU A 238 -6.78 -7.95 3.69
C LEU A 238 -6.20 -8.85 4.79
N ARG A 239 -5.76 -8.28 5.92
CA ARG A 239 -5.22 -9.08 7.03
C ARG A 239 -6.32 -9.56 7.99
N PRO A 240 -6.16 -10.72 8.63
CA PRO A 240 -7.13 -11.22 9.62
C PRO A 240 -7.33 -10.30 10.83
N LYS A 241 -6.29 -9.54 11.21
CA LYS A 241 -6.27 -8.75 12.45
C LYS A 241 -6.77 -7.31 12.29
N SER A 242 -6.99 -6.82 11.06
CA SER A 242 -7.46 -5.44 10.83
C SER A 242 -8.94 -5.25 11.17
N PHE A 243 -9.70 -6.33 11.37
CA PHE A 243 -11.15 -6.32 11.60
C PHE A 243 -11.57 -6.33 13.08
N HIS A 244 -10.63 -6.32 14.03
CA HIS A 244 -10.94 -6.44 15.46
C HIS A 244 -10.76 -5.15 16.27
N HIS A 245 -10.30 -4.06 15.65
CA HIS A 245 -10.24 -2.79 16.35
C HIS A 245 -11.62 -2.12 16.30
N MET A 246 -12.34 -2.14 17.42
CA MET A 246 -13.60 -1.40 17.70
C MET A 246 -14.95 -2.12 17.52
N GLY A 247 -15.01 -3.46 17.35
CA GLY A 247 -16.27 -4.20 17.52
C GLY A 247 -17.41 -3.84 16.55
N THR A 248 -17.15 -3.00 15.55
CA THR A 248 -18.09 -2.64 14.49
C THR A 248 -17.83 -3.56 13.29
N VAL A 249 -18.82 -4.37 12.93
CA VAL A 249 -18.87 -5.03 11.63
C VAL A 249 -19.03 -3.91 10.61
N MET A 250 -17.93 -3.49 9.98
CA MET A 250 -18.00 -2.50 8.92
C MET A 250 -18.39 -3.20 7.63
N ASP A 251 -19.55 -2.83 7.07
CA ASP A 251 -19.96 -3.21 5.72
C ASP A 251 -19.03 -2.50 4.73
N HIS A 252 -17.95 -3.18 4.40
CA HIS A 252 -17.02 -2.73 3.39
C HIS A 252 -17.66 -3.00 2.03
N HIS A 253 -18.35 -1.99 1.49
CA HIS A 253 -18.77 -1.87 0.10
C HIS A 253 -17.56 -1.79 -0.87
N LEU A 254 -16.54 -2.62 -0.61
CA LEU A 254 -15.29 -2.71 -1.33
C LEU A 254 -15.47 -3.46 -2.65
N LEU A 255 -16.44 -4.37 -2.71
CA LEU A 255 -16.74 -5.15 -3.91
C LEU A 255 -17.61 -4.39 -4.92
N ASP A 256 -18.33 -3.35 -4.51
CA ASP A 256 -19.31 -2.62 -5.33
C ASP A 256 -18.70 -1.98 -6.60
N GLY A 257 -17.43 -1.56 -6.54
CA GLY A 257 -16.70 -1.00 -7.68
C GLY A 257 -16.01 -2.02 -8.59
N LEU A 258 -15.86 -3.28 -8.16
CA LEU A 258 -15.06 -4.30 -8.84
C LEU A 258 -15.68 -5.08 -10.03
N PRO A 259 -17.01 -5.09 -10.29
CA PRO A 259 -17.61 -6.00 -11.28
C PRO A 259 -17.10 -5.87 -12.72
N HIS A 260 -16.47 -4.74 -13.07
CA HIS A 260 -15.94 -4.47 -14.40
C HIS A 260 -14.54 -5.09 -14.62
N ALA A 261 -13.86 -5.52 -13.56
CA ALA A 261 -12.51 -6.07 -13.63
C ALA A 261 -12.43 -7.35 -14.46
N THR A 262 -11.35 -7.47 -15.24
CA THR A 262 -11.03 -8.67 -16.02
C THR A 262 -10.16 -9.66 -15.26
N THR A 263 -9.35 -9.13 -14.34
CA THR A 263 -8.47 -9.89 -13.45
C THR A 263 -8.71 -9.44 -12.01
N LEU A 264 -8.99 -10.38 -11.12
CA LEU A 264 -9.29 -10.09 -9.73
C LEU A 264 -8.49 -11.03 -8.82
N GLU A 265 -7.68 -10.47 -7.92
CA GLU A 265 -6.98 -11.21 -6.88
C GLU A 265 -7.53 -10.82 -5.50
N LEU A 266 -8.18 -11.77 -4.80
CA LEU A 266 -8.77 -11.57 -3.47
C LEU A 266 -8.11 -12.47 -2.44
N HIS A 267 -7.18 -11.90 -1.68
CA HIS A 267 -6.48 -12.53 -0.56
C HIS A 267 -6.99 -11.95 0.75
N ALA A 268 -8.20 -12.30 1.19
CA ALA A 268 -8.80 -11.64 2.35
C ALA A 268 -9.53 -12.65 3.24
N PRO A 269 -9.30 -12.70 4.55
CA PRO A 269 -10.19 -13.38 5.48
C PRO A 269 -11.43 -12.52 5.65
N LEU A 270 -12.26 -12.44 4.61
CA LEU A 270 -13.56 -11.79 4.71
C LEU A 270 -14.36 -12.64 5.69
N HIS A 271 -14.66 -12.06 6.86
CA HIS A 271 -15.54 -12.72 7.82
C HIS A 271 -16.85 -13.04 7.10
N GLU A 272 -17.31 -14.27 7.20
CA GLU A 272 -18.47 -14.84 6.47
C GLU A 272 -19.61 -13.84 6.30
N ARG A 273 -19.99 -13.13 7.36
CA ARG A 273 -21.04 -12.09 7.35
C ARG A 273 -20.77 -10.85 6.49
N ALA A 274 -19.56 -10.28 6.52
CA ALA A 274 -19.22 -9.10 5.71
C ALA A 274 -19.12 -9.49 4.23
N PHE A 275 -18.67 -10.72 3.97
CA PHE A 275 -18.67 -11.30 2.64
C PHE A 275 -20.09 -11.55 2.14
N GLU A 276 -20.94 -12.21 2.92
CA GLU A 276 -22.34 -12.48 2.61
C GLU A 276 -23.12 -11.19 2.36
N GLY A 277 -22.96 -10.18 3.22
CA GLY A 277 -23.59 -8.86 3.06
C GLY A 277 -23.19 -8.17 1.76
N GLY A 278 -21.88 -8.10 1.48
CA GLY A 278 -21.37 -7.50 0.24
C GLY A 278 -21.73 -8.31 -1.02
N MET A 279 -21.82 -9.64 -0.93
CA MET A 279 -22.19 -10.52 -2.05
C MET A 279 -23.68 -10.50 -2.38
N LEU A 280 -24.55 -10.18 -1.42
CA LEU A 280 -25.98 -9.96 -1.68
C LEU A 280 -26.21 -8.72 -2.55
N THR A 281 -25.34 -7.71 -2.43
CA THR A 281 -25.41 -6.47 -3.20
C THR A 281 -24.48 -6.43 -4.41
N CYS A 282 -23.58 -7.41 -4.55
CA CYS A 282 -22.55 -7.40 -5.59
C CYS A 282 -23.16 -7.68 -6.99
N PRO A 283 -22.92 -6.82 -7.99
CA PRO A 283 -23.30 -7.10 -9.37
C PRO A 283 -22.56 -8.31 -9.94
N ALA A 284 -23.08 -8.90 -11.01
CA ALA A 284 -22.40 -9.97 -11.74
C ALA A 284 -21.04 -9.50 -12.29
N PHE A 285 -20.00 -10.32 -12.13
CA PHE A 285 -18.65 -10.12 -12.66
C PHE A 285 -18.59 -10.46 -14.16
N SER A 286 -19.34 -9.69 -14.96
CA SER A 286 -19.61 -9.96 -16.37
C SER A 286 -18.39 -9.96 -17.31
N ASN A 287 -17.24 -9.45 -16.86
CA ASN A 287 -16.01 -9.37 -17.64
C ASN A 287 -14.84 -10.17 -17.05
N LEU A 288 -15.04 -10.84 -15.92
CA LEU A 288 -13.98 -11.50 -15.19
C LEU A 288 -13.50 -12.75 -15.94
N THR A 289 -12.20 -12.80 -16.25
CA THR A 289 -11.56 -13.89 -16.99
C THR A 289 -10.53 -14.64 -16.15
N SER A 290 -9.85 -13.95 -15.23
CA SER A 290 -8.86 -14.53 -14.32
C SER A 290 -9.19 -14.15 -12.89
N LEU A 291 -9.26 -15.16 -12.02
CA LEU A 291 -9.60 -15.02 -10.61
C LEU A 291 -8.58 -15.74 -9.75
N VAL A 292 -7.98 -15.01 -8.81
CA VAL A 292 -7.09 -15.56 -7.78
C VAL A 292 -7.76 -15.39 -6.42
N LEU A 293 -7.91 -16.48 -5.68
CA LEU A 293 -8.53 -16.47 -4.36
C LEU A 293 -7.58 -17.01 -3.30
N GLY A 294 -7.63 -16.45 -2.10
CA GLY A 294 -6.94 -16.97 -0.91
C GLY A 294 -7.63 -18.17 -0.27
N ASP A 295 -7.06 -18.67 0.82
CA ASP A 295 -7.52 -19.83 1.61
C ASP A 295 -8.92 -19.69 2.24
N TRP A 296 -9.37 -18.46 2.47
CA TRP A 296 -10.67 -18.12 3.07
C TRP A 296 -11.89 -18.70 2.34
N VAL A 297 -11.77 -19.00 1.05
CA VAL A 297 -12.87 -19.56 0.23
C VAL A 297 -13.17 -21.02 0.53
N MET A 298 -12.32 -21.67 1.33
CA MET A 298 -12.49 -23.04 1.81
C MET A 298 -13.41 -23.14 3.03
N THR A 299 -13.92 -22.01 3.54
CA THR A 299 -14.85 -21.98 4.69
C THR A 299 -16.29 -22.29 4.26
N ALA A 300 -17.16 -22.62 5.23
CA ALA A 300 -18.61 -22.79 5.03
C ALA A 300 -18.98 -23.66 3.80
N ASP A 301 -18.38 -24.84 3.70
CA ASP A 301 -18.58 -25.77 2.59
C ASP A 301 -18.40 -25.12 1.19
N PHE A 302 -17.40 -24.24 1.05
CA PHE A 302 -17.07 -23.54 -0.19
C PHE A 302 -18.14 -22.57 -0.67
N TYR A 303 -19.07 -22.16 0.19
CA TYR A 303 -20.11 -21.19 -0.16
C TYR A 303 -19.55 -19.93 -0.84
N PRO A 304 -18.47 -19.29 -0.34
CA PRO A 304 -17.91 -18.11 -0.99
C PRO A 304 -17.41 -18.36 -2.41
N LEU A 305 -16.73 -19.48 -2.61
CA LEU A 305 -16.22 -19.90 -3.91
C LEU A 305 -17.38 -20.10 -4.89
N HIS A 306 -18.38 -20.88 -4.47
CA HIS A 306 -19.55 -21.18 -5.29
C HIS A 306 -20.28 -19.90 -5.70
N ARG A 307 -20.42 -18.93 -4.78
CA ARG A 307 -21.11 -17.68 -5.07
C ARG A 307 -20.36 -16.80 -6.06
N ILE A 308 -19.04 -16.65 -5.95
CA ILE A 308 -18.25 -15.89 -6.94
C ILE A 308 -18.32 -16.55 -8.31
N LEU A 309 -18.22 -17.88 -8.38
CA LEU A 309 -18.30 -18.63 -9.65
C LEU A 309 -19.66 -18.44 -10.32
N GLN A 310 -20.77 -18.44 -9.56
CA GLN A 310 -22.10 -18.14 -10.10
C GLN A 310 -22.22 -16.73 -10.70
N LEU A 311 -21.45 -15.77 -10.18
CA LEU A 311 -21.44 -14.39 -10.67
C LEU A 311 -20.45 -14.18 -11.82
N SER A 312 -19.67 -15.18 -12.22
CA SER A 312 -18.54 -15.05 -13.15
C SER A 312 -18.70 -16.01 -14.34
N ASP A 313 -19.59 -15.68 -15.26
CA ASP A 313 -19.95 -16.50 -16.42
C ASP A 313 -18.83 -16.66 -17.46
N LYS A 314 -17.92 -15.70 -17.56
CA LYS A 314 -16.80 -15.68 -18.51
C LYS A 314 -15.45 -16.13 -17.93
N LEU A 315 -15.43 -16.69 -16.72
CA LEU A 315 -14.20 -17.06 -16.04
C LEU A 315 -13.46 -18.17 -16.80
N LYS A 316 -12.17 -17.96 -17.06
CA LYS A 316 -11.30 -18.92 -17.77
C LYS A 316 -10.27 -19.54 -16.85
N ASP A 317 -9.66 -18.70 -15.99
CA ASP A 317 -8.58 -19.10 -15.12
C ASP A 317 -8.98 -18.89 -13.65
N LEU A 318 -8.90 -19.95 -12.85
CA LEU A 318 -9.11 -19.93 -11.41
C LEU A 318 -7.86 -20.44 -10.71
N THR A 319 -7.24 -19.58 -9.89
CA THR A 319 -6.10 -19.95 -9.05
C THR A 319 -6.44 -19.81 -7.57
N LEU A 320 -6.22 -20.88 -6.80
CA LEU A 320 -6.38 -20.85 -5.35
C LEU A 320 -5.01 -20.81 -4.68
N LYS A 321 -4.67 -19.69 -4.02
CA LYS A 321 -3.46 -19.57 -3.18
C LYS A 321 -3.81 -20.01 -1.76
N LEU A 322 -3.57 -21.28 -1.47
CA LEU A 322 -3.81 -21.87 -0.17
C LEU A 322 -2.57 -21.72 0.73
N GLU A 323 -2.68 -20.94 1.80
CA GLU A 323 -1.64 -20.92 2.83
C GLU A 323 -1.74 -22.20 3.68
N MET A 324 -0.80 -23.12 3.46
CA MET A 324 -0.64 -24.30 4.32
C MET A 324 -0.15 -23.87 5.70
N ARG A 325 -1.07 -23.60 6.63
CA ARG A 325 -0.73 -23.44 8.05
C ARG A 325 -0.15 -24.76 8.55
N ASN A 326 1.13 -24.78 8.91
CA ASN A 326 1.76 -25.95 9.54
C ASN A 326 0.87 -26.48 10.68
N ALA A 327 0.36 -27.71 10.51
CA ALA A 327 -0.59 -28.38 11.39
C ALA A 327 0.02 -28.81 12.75
N ALA A 328 0.96 -28.04 13.31
CA ALA A 328 1.63 -28.39 14.56
C ALA A 328 0.81 -28.04 15.82
N HIS A 329 -0.30 -27.29 15.71
CA HIS A 329 -1.05 -26.78 16.88
C HIS A 329 -2.57 -27.06 16.87
N ALA A 330 -3.07 -27.93 15.98
CA ALA A 330 -4.46 -28.38 16.06
C ALA A 330 -4.65 -29.30 17.29
N LYS A 331 -5.29 -28.81 18.36
CA LYS A 331 -5.76 -29.67 19.46
C LYS A 331 -6.91 -30.55 18.93
N PRO A 332 -6.92 -31.87 19.22
CA PRO A 332 -7.98 -32.75 18.72
C PRO A 332 -9.32 -32.45 19.38
N CYS A 333 -10.38 -32.36 18.56
CA CYS A 333 -11.77 -32.26 19.00
C CYS A 333 -12.16 -33.49 19.85
N ARG A 334 -12.59 -33.26 21.10
CA ARG A 334 -13.29 -34.28 21.89
C ARG A 334 -14.69 -34.45 21.32
N GLN A 335 -14.99 -35.63 20.78
CA GLN A 335 -16.36 -36.04 20.44
C GLN A 335 -17.22 -36.00 21.71
N GLN A 336 -18.24 -35.12 21.74
CA GLN A 336 -19.29 -35.19 22.74
C GLN A 336 -20.22 -36.34 22.36
N GLY A 337 -20.12 -37.44 23.09
CA GLY A 337 -21.06 -38.55 23.00
C GLY A 337 -22.46 -38.11 23.39
N GLU A 338 -23.42 -38.43 22.53
CA GLU A 338 -24.86 -38.30 22.75
C GLU A 338 -25.27 -38.94 24.09
N ARG A 339 -25.78 -38.13 25.03
CA ARG A 339 -26.51 -38.66 26.19
C ARG A 339 -28.00 -38.72 25.87
N ARG A 340 -28.48 -39.92 25.55
CA ARG A 340 -29.91 -40.29 25.56
C ARG A 340 -30.53 -39.91 26.91
N ARG A 341 -31.63 -39.16 26.87
CA ARG A 341 -32.51 -38.90 28.03
C ARG A 341 -33.35 -40.13 28.35
N ARG A 342 -33.50 -40.46 29.65
CA ARG A 342 -34.67 -41.12 30.27
C ARG A 342 -34.59 -40.98 31.81
N PRO A 343 -35.70 -41.14 32.57
CA PRO A 343 -36.29 -40.05 33.36
C PRO A 343 -36.12 -40.17 34.88
N GLN A 344 -36.57 -39.12 35.56
CA GLN A 344 -36.43 -38.78 36.98
C GLN A 344 -36.95 -39.85 37.95
N ALA A 345 -36.26 -39.96 39.10
CA ALA A 345 -36.86 -40.35 40.38
C ALA A 345 -36.27 -39.46 41.49
N ALA A 346 -37.18 -38.94 42.32
CA ALA A 346 -36.93 -38.02 43.42
C ALA A 346 -36.28 -38.71 44.62
N THR A 347 -35.40 -38.03 45.37
CA THR A 347 -35.56 -37.82 46.82
C THR A 347 -34.46 -36.95 47.45
N LEU A 348 -34.94 -36.04 48.32
CA LEU A 348 -34.42 -35.56 49.60
C LEU A 348 -32.95 -35.15 49.83
N ALA A 349 -32.86 -33.93 50.42
CA ALA A 349 -31.96 -33.52 51.51
C ALA A 349 -30.44 -33.50 51.21
N SER A 350 -29.61 -32.60 51.73
CA SER A 350 -29.69 -31.46 52.61
C SER A 350 -28.31 -30.78 52.59
N ARG A 351 -28.29 -29.47 52.86
CA ARG A 351 -27.22 -28.69 53.53
C ARG A 351 -25.79 -29.25 53.56
N GLY A 352 -24.83 -28.47 53.06
CA GLY A 352 -23.41 -28.62 53.42
C GLY A 352 -22.54 -27.50 52.89
N SER A 353 -21.98 -26.73 53.81
CA SER A 353 -21.24 -25.48 53.61
C SER A 353 -19.81 -25.65 53.06
N LYS A 354 -19.39 -24.61 52.33
CA LYS A 354 -18.09 -23.87 52.38
C LYS A 354 -16.73 -24.61 52.35
N SER A 355 -15.80 -23.89 51.67
CA SER A 355 -14.37 -23.77 52.00
C SER A 355 -13.50 -24.94 51.53
N THR A 356 -12.27 -24.83 51.00
CA THR A 356 -11.27 -23.75 50.85
C THR A 356 -10.10 -24.35 50.06
N ALA A 357 -9.32 -23.49 49.37
CA ALA A 357 -7.90 -23.68 49.01
C ALA A 357 -7.57 -24.87 48.07
N GLY A 358 -6.66 -24.80 47.10
CA GLY A 358 -5.50 -23.95 46.88
C GLY A 358 -4.39 -24.85 46.31
N LYS A 359 -3.46 -24.26 45.55
CA LYS A 359 -2.20 -24.83 44.99
C LYS A 359 -2.38 -25.66 43.70
N ASN A 360 -1.88 -25.20 42.55
CA ASN A 360 -0.49 -24.98 42.06
C ASN A 360 0.02 -26.18 41.23
N ILE A 361 0.07 -25.94 39.91
CA ILE A 361 1.25 -25.99 39.02
C ILE A 361 2.10 -27.29 38.92
N ARG A 362 2.39 -27.65 37.66
CA ARG A 362 3.36 -28.63 37.09
C ARG A 362 2.91 -30.10 37.23
N GLY A 363 2.97 -30.96 36.23
CA GLY A 363 3.55 -30.94 34.89
C GLY A 363 3.73 -32.40 34.44
N SER A 364 4.04 -32.60 33.16
CA SER A 364 4.62 -33.80 32.54
C SER A 364 3.75 -34.50 31.50
N MET A 365 4.32 -34.53 30.30
CA MET A 365 3.90 -35.32 29.15
C MET A 365 4.07 -36.82 29.44
N SER A 366 3.18 -37.62 28.87
CA SER A 366 3.51 -38.97 28.41
C SER A 366 2.85 -39.19 27.05
N TRP A 367 3.68 -39.54 26.07
CA TRP A 367 3.25 -40.00 24.75
C TRP A 367 2.80 -41.46 24.86
N CYS A 368 1.68 -41.80 24.21
CA CYS A 368 1.37 -43.19 23.89
C CYS A 368 1.04 -43.30 22.40
N ARG A 369 1.77 -44.18 21.70
CA ARG A 369 1.64 -44.51 20.28
C ARG A 369 0.47 -45.45 20.03
N ARG A 370 0.02 -45.48 18.75
CA ARG A 370 -0.90 -46.43 18.05
C ARG A 370 -2.38 -46.01 18.09
N CYS A 371 -3.18 -46.13 17.03
CA CYS A 371 -3.07 -46.94 15.81
C CYS A 371 -3.83 -46.29 14.63
N CYS A 372 -3.44 -46.69 13.42
CA CYS A 372 -4.08 -46.37 12.15
C CYS A 372 -5.49 -46.96 12.03
N SER A 373 -6.40 -46.26 11.34
CA SER A 373 -7.40 -46.88 10.45
C SER A 373 -8.16 -45.82 9.64
N LEU A 374 -7.85 -45.76 8.34
CA LEU A 374 -8.76 -45.31 7.28
C LEU A 374 -9.91 -46.31 7.13
N PRO A 375 -11.12 -45.87 6.71
CA PRO A 375 -12.00 -46.74 5.94
C PRO A 375 -12.14 -46.23 4.50
N ALA A 376 -11.73 -47.09 3.57
CA ALA A 376 -12.24 -47.11 2.21
C ALA A 376 -13.40 -48.11 2.13
N MET A 377 -14.51 -47.71 1.50
CA MET A 377 -15.54 -48.62 0.97
C MET A 377 -16.00 -48.02 -0.37
N ARG A 378 -15.45 -48.49 -1.50
CA ARG A 378 -15.84 -49.65 -2.32
C ARG A 378 -17.22 -49.51 -2.97
N ARG A 379 -17.16 -49.29 -4.29
CA ARG A 379 -18.18 -49.65 -5.29
C ARG A 379 -18.43 -51.17 -5.26
N SER A 380 -19.68 -51.57 -5.44
CA SER A 380 -20.05 -52.92 -5.87
C SER A 380 -20.90 -52.82 -7.13
N ALA A 381 -20.34 -53.30 -8.24
CA ALA A 381 -21.08 -53.69 -9.43
C ALA A 381 -21.21 -55.22 -9.40
N SER A 382 -22.40 -55.72 -9.73
CA SER A 382 -22.63 -57.13 -10.07
C SER A 382 -23.57 -57.18 -11.26
N SER A 383 -23.05 -57.63 -12.39
CA SER A 383 -23.78 -58.04 -13.59
C SER A 383 -24.21 -59.51 -13.46
N VAL A 384 -25.35 -59.89 -14.07
CA VAL A 384 -25.60 -61.05 -14.97
C VAL A 384 -27.05 -60.89 -15.51
N GLY A 385 -27.26 -60.90 -16.83
CA GLY A 385 -28.59 -60.86 -17.52
C GLY A 385 -29.22 -62.25 -17.70
N PRO A 386 -30.03 -62.57 -18.74
CA PRO A 386 -30.67 -61.76 -19.79
C PRO A 386 -32.23 -61.94 -19.87
N ASP A 387 -32.88 -61.19 -20.78
CA ASP A 387 -34.29 -61.34 -21.22
C ASP A 387 -34.58 -62.74 -21.83
N PRO A 388 -35.84 -63.22 -21.94
CA PRO A 388 -36.77 -62.77 -23.01
C PRO A 388 -38.28 -62.76 -22.66
N CYS A 389 -39.04 -61.85 -23.29
CA CYS A 389 -40.27 -62.06 -24.08
C CYS A 389 -41.03 -60.75 -24.31
#